data_AF-A0A957YY05-F1
#
_entry.id   AF-A0A957YY05-F1
#
_cell.length_a   1.000
_cell.length_b   1.000
_cell.length_c   1.000
_cell.angle_alpha   90.00
_cell.angle_beta   90.00
_cell.angle_gamma   90.00
#
_symmetry.space_group_name_H-M   'P 1'
#
loop_
_entity.id
_entity.type
_entity.pdbx_description
1 polymer ?
#
loop_
_entity_poly.entity_id
_entity_poly.type
_entity_poly.pdbx_seq_one_letter_code
_entity_poly.pdbx_strand_id
1 'polypeptide(L)'
;EAMQAYLWQEIELTLTAENSYANPYTDLQLWIDFTHESGQQLRRPAFWDGGQTWRIRLAPTKAGRWTWRSFSNVADEELIGKTGELTAVAPEIAPDNRFHRHGFWRMSPGGRNYARSGDGLLHQRLHRRDVPRQDRRIWAGTRDPGRTATPLHPTAA
;
A
#
# COMPACT_ATOMS: atom_id res chain seq x y z
N GLU A 1 4.13 -0.78 24.61
CA GLU A 1 2.89 -0.32 23.97
C GLU A 1 2.74 -1.08 22.65
N ALA A 2 1.57 -1.65 22.36
CA ALA A 2 1.39 -2.41 21.13
C ALA A 2 1.20 -1.43 19.97
N MET A 3 2.11 -1.43 18.99
CA MET A 3 2.03 -0.52 17.87
C MET A 3 0.94 -0.98 16.89
N GLN A 4 -0.08 -0.16 16.67
CA GLN A 4 -1.11 -0.43 15.66
C GLN A 4 -0.75 0.26 14.35
N ALA A 5 -0.91 -0.45 13.22
CA ALA A 5 -0.67 0.07 11.89
C ALA A 5 -1.86 -0.21 10.97
N TYR A 6 -2.16 0.70 10.04
CA TYR A 6 -3.18 0.46 9.03
C TYR A 6 -2.58 -0.11 7.75
N LEU A 7 -3.32 -0.99 7.07
CA LEU A 7 -2.89 -1.52 5.78
C LEU A 7 -2.56 -0.39 4.80
N TRP A 8 -1.44 -0.57 4.10
CA TRP A 8 -0.97 0.31 3.05
C TRP A 8 -0.68 1.75 3.50
N GLN A 9 -0.69 2.03 4.80
CA GLN A 9 -0.26 3.29 5.38
C GLN A 9 1.16 3.16 5.90
N GLU A 10 1.94 4.22 5.75
CA GLU A 10 3.30 4.27 6.27
C GLU A 10 3.30 4.26 7.80
N ILE A 11 4.18 3.44 8.35
CA ILE A 11 4.66 3.51 9.72
C ILE A 11 6.17 3.70 9.67
N GLU A 12 6.68 4.39 10.68
CA GLU A 12 8.10 4.67 10.82
C GLU A 12 8.60 4.14 12.17
N LEU A 13 9.62 3.30 12.12
CA LEU A 13 10.38 2.88 13.29
C LEU A 13 11.66 3.69 13.36
N THR A 14 12.07 4.04 14.57
CA THR A 14 13.31 4.75 14.83
C THR A 14 14.22 3.86 15.67
N LEU A 15 15.46 3.70 15.22
CA LEU A 15 16.56 3.12 15.97
C LEU A 15 17.64 4.19 16.14
N THR A 16 18.34 4.14 17.26
CA THR A 16 19.43 5.07 17.57
C THR A 16 20.71 4.26 17.66
N ALA A 17 21.71 4.62 16.87
CA ALA A 17 23.03 4.03 16.97
C ALA A 17 23.69 4.44 18.29
N GLU A 18 24.45 3.53 18.88
CA GLU A 18 25.32 3.85 20.02
C GLU A 18 26.60 4.54 19.55
N ASN A 19 27.11 4.09 18.40
CA ASN A 19 28.37 4.57 17.87
C ASN A 19 28.19 5.70 16.85
N SER A 20 29.20 6.55 16.78
CA SER A 20 29.35 7.52 15.70
C SER A 20 30.19 6.94 14.57
N TYR A 21 29.75 7.14 13.33
CA TYR A 21 30.43 6.66 12.13
C TYR A 21 30.93 7.84 11.29
N ALA A 22 32.08 7.69 10.64
CA ALA A 22 32.67 8.74 9.81
C ALA A 22 31.77 9.11 8.62
N ASN A 23 31.22 8.10 7.94
CA ASN A 23 30.18 8.29 6.93
C ASN A 23 29.04 7.29 7.13
N PRO A 24 28.07 7.59 8.01
CA PRO A 24 26.97 6.68 8.34
C PRO A 24 26.17 6.28 7.09
N TYR A 25 26.02 7.18 6.12
CA TYR A 25 25.24 6.93 4.91
C TYR A 25 25.84 5.86 4.00
N THR A 26 27.18 5.77 3.90
CA THR A 26 27.84 4.79 3.01
C THR A 26 28.33 3.56 3.75
N ASP A 27 28.75 3.71 5.00
CA ASP A 27 29.51 2.68 5.70
C ASP A 27 28.60 1.75 6.51
N LEU A 28 27.40 2.23 6.85
CA LEU A 28 26.42 1.50 7.64
C LEU A 28 25.22 1.11 6.79
N GLN A 29 24.95 -0.18 6.75
CA GLN A 29 23.77 -0.78 6.18
C GLN A 29 22.97 -1.43 7.31
N LEU A 30 21.81 -0.86 7.59
CA LEU A 30 20.85 -1.37 8.57
C LEU A 30 19.58 -1.79 7.84
N TRP A 31 19.01 -2.93 8.23
CA TRP A 31 17.73 -3.39 7.72
C TRP A 31 16.94 -4.12 8.80
N ILE A 32 15.63 -4.25 8.57
CA ILE A 32 14.72 -4.98 9.44
C ILE A 32 14.04 -6.08 8.62
N ASP A 33 14.00 -7.28 9.19
CA ASP A 33 13.14 -8.35 8.72
C ASP A 33 11.84 -8.35 9.52
N PHE A 34 10.73 -8.14 8.82
CA PHE A 34 9.39 -8.24 9.35
C PHE A 34 8.80 -9.61 8.99
N THR A 35 8.21 -10.28 9.97
CA THR A 35 7.55 -11.57 9.81
C THR A 35 6.10 -11.46 10.27
N HIS A 36 5.16 -11.69 9.35
CA HIS A 36 3.75 -11.82 9.67
C HIS A 36 3.47 -13.18 10.31
N GLU A 37 2.45 -13.27 11.16
CA GLU A 37 2.03 -14.53 11.79
C GLU A 37 1.67 -15.65 10.79
N SER A 38 1.33 -15.31 9.54
CA SER A 38 1.13 -16.30 8.48
C SER A 38 2.43 -16.79 7.82
N GLY A 39 3.61 -16.38 8.31
CA GLY A 39 4.91 -16.69 7.72
C GLY A 39 5.34 -15.79 6.56
N GLN A 40 4.56 -14.78 6.17
CA GLN A 40 4.99 -13.82 5.16
C GLN A 40 6.14 -12.97 5.70
N GLN A 41 7.22 -12.84 4.93
CA GLN A 41 8.39 -12.04 5.32
C GLN A 41 8.56 -10.82 4.41
N LEU A 42 8.98 -9.70 4.99
CA LEU A 42 9.34 -8.47 4.29
C LEU A 42 10.65 -7.92 4.88
N ARG A 43 11.67 -7.74 4.05
CA ARG A 43 12.90 -7.02 4.43
C ARG A 43 12.79 -5.55 4.04
N ARG A 44 13.10 -4.63 4.96
CA ARG A 44 13.12 -3.19 4.71
C ARG A 44 14.47 -2.59 5.08
N PRO A 45 15.12 -1.86 4.16
CA PRO A 45 16.31 -1.09 4.53
C PRO A 45 15.93 0.06 5.45
N ALA A 46 16.80 0.34 6.41
CA ALA A 46 16.80 1.59 7.15
C ALA A 46 17.55 2.65 6.35
N PHE A 47 17.28 3.91 6.68
CA PHE A 47 18.03 5.05 6.16
C PHE A 47 18.50 5.91 7.32
N TRP A 48 19.67 6.52 7.15
CA TRP A 48 20.22 7.48 8.09
C TRP A 48 19.46 8.80 8.00
N ASP A 49 19.03 9.33 9.15
CA ASP A 49 18.23 10.56 9.27
C ASP A 49 19.00 11.67 10.02
N GLY A 50 20.34 11.57 10.06
CA GLY A 50 21.20 12.52 10.75
C GLY A 50 21.65 12.05 12.14
N GLY A 51 22.82 12.51 12.56
CA GLY A 51 23.42 12.13 13.84
C GLY A 51 23.52 10.61 14.00
N GLN A 52 22.88 10.09 15.05
CA GLN A 52 22.82 8.65 15.35
C GLN A 52 21.46 8.05 14.98
N THR A 53 20.58 8.79 14.31
CA THR A 53 19.21 8.38 14.06
C THR A 53 19.08 7.60 12.77
N TRP A 54 18.43 6.44 12.87
CA TRP A 54 18.11 5.57 11.75
C TRP A 54 16.61 5.30 11.71
N ARG A 55 16.02 5.41 10.52
CA ARG A 55 14.59 5.25 10.33
C ARG A 55 14.27 4.13 9.37
N ILE A 56 13.16 3.43 9.64
CA ILE A 56 12.68 2.33 8.82
C ILE A 56 11.22 2.57 8.52
N ARG A 57 10.86 2.56 7.24
CA ARG A 57 9.48 2.71 6.79
C ARG A 57 8.92 1.40 6.26
N LEU A 58 7.76 1.04 6.79
CA LEU A 58 6.96 -0.09 6.35
C LEU A 58 5.54 0.39 6.09
N ALA A 59 4.88 -0.22 5.11
CA ALA A 59 3.44 -0.13 4.95
C ALA A 59 2.90 -1.56 4.90
N PRO A 60 2.27 -2.05 5.99
CA PRO A 60 1.84 -3.44 6.08
C PRO A 60 0.91 -3.83 4.93
N THR A 61 1.18 -4.99 4.33
CA THR A 61 0.44 -5.48 3.16
C THR A 61 -0.64 -6.49 3.53
N LYS A 62 -0.66 -6.94 4.78
CA LYS A 62 -1.56 -7.97 5.31
C LYS A 62 -1.92 -7.66 6.76
N ALA A 63 -3.19 -7.85 7.10
CA ALA A 63 -3.70 -7.66 8.46
C ALA A 63 -3.33 -8.86 9.33
N GLY A 64 -3.08 -8.59 10.61
CA GLY A 64 -2.60 -9.55 11.59
C GLY A 64 -1.34 -9.06 12.30
N ARG A 65 -0.78 -9.93 13.14
CA ARG A 65 0.43 -9.63 13.92
C ARG A 65 1.68 -9.74 13.04
N TRP A 66 2.55 -8.76 13.19
CA TRP A 66 3.89 -8.72 12.60
C TRP A 66 4.92 -8.58 13.71
N THR A 67 5.92 -9.46 13.72
CA THR A 67 7.13 -9.29 14.53
C THR A 67 8.27 -8.82 13.65
N TRP A 68 9.28 -8.20 14.24
CA TRP A 68 10.43 -7.74 13.49
C TRP A 68 11.73 -7.88 14.24
N ARG A 69 12.83 -7.95 13.48
CA ARG A 69 14.20 -7.98 14.00
C ARG A 69 15.13 -7.14 13.13
N SER A 70 15.98 -6.34 13.75
CA SER A 70 16.99 -5.51 13.08
C SER A 70 18.33 -6.22 12.90
N PHE A 71 19.03 -5.84 11.83
CA PHE A 71 20.34 -6.38 11.44
C PHE A 71 21.17 -5.26 10.82
N SER A 72 22.48 -5.32 11.03
CA SER A 72 23.43 -4.34 10.51
C SER A 72 24.67 -5.04 9.97
N ASN A 73 25.38 -4.38 9.05
CA ASN A 73 26.72 -4.81 8.60
C ASN A 73 27.83 -4.46 9.60
N VAL A 74 27.58 -3.52 10.52
CA VAL A 74 28.52 -3.12 11.58
C VAL A 74 28.02 -3.61 12.94
N ALA A 75 28.95 -3.98 13.82
CA ALA A 75 28.62 -4.37 15.18
C ALA A 75 28.26 -3.14 16.02
N ASP A 76 26.95 -2.91 16.19
CA ASP A 76 26.39 -1.88 17.08
C ASP A 76 25.24 -2.51 17.86
N GLU A 77 25.37 -2.56 19.19
CA GLU A 77 24.41 -3.26 20.07
C GLU A 77 23.07 -2.53 20.13
N GLU A 78 23.06 -1.23 19.83
CA GLU A 78 21.85 -0.41 19.75
C GLU A 78 21.14 -0.51 18.39
N LEU A 79 21.78 -1.07 17.38
CA LEU A 79 21.17 -1.34 16.07
C LEU A 79 20.90 -2.81 15.79
N ILE A 80 21.70 -3.75 16.30
CA ILE A 80 21.60 -5.18 15.98
C ILE A 80 20.63 -5.88 16.93
N GLY A 81 19.79 -6.76 16.38
CA GLY A 81 19.02 -7.70 17.16
C GLY A 81 17.89 -7.06 17.96
N LYS A 82 17.62 -5.77 17.76
CA LYS A 82 16.43 -5.12 18.30
C LYS A 82 15.20 -5.78 17.70
N THR A 83 14.17 -5.94 18.53
CA THR A 83 12.94 -6.60 18.14
C THR A 83 11.74 -5.78 18.58
N GLY A 84 10.61 -6.08 17.95
CA GLY A 84 9.33 -5.55 18.37
C GLY A 84 8.18 -6.21 17.63
N GLU A 85 6.99 -5.71 17.92
CA GLU A 85 5.74 -6.22 17.39
C GLU A 85 4.84 -5.06 16.97
N LEU A 86 4.07 -5.29 15.92
CA LEU A 86 2.98 -4.42 15.52
C LEU A 86 1.78 -5.24 15.04
N THR A 87 0.59 -4.68 15.22
CA THR A 87 -0.66 -5.25 14.74
C THR A 87 -1.16 -4.44 13.56
N ALA A 88 -1.20 -5.06 12.38
CA ALA A 88 -1.73 -4.44 11.17
C ALA A 88 -3.23 -4.70 11.06
N VAL A 89 -4.02 -3.65 10.84
CA VAL A 89 -5.48 -3.72 10.71
C VAL A 89 -5.95 -3.09 9.41
N ALA A 90 -7.00 -3.67 8.81
CA ALA A 90 -7.74 -2.98 7.77
C ALA A 90 -8.57 -1.86 8.42
N PRO A 91 -8.60 -0.65 7.83
CA PRO A 91 -9.45 0.41 8.37
C PRO A 91 -10.93 0.04 8.20
N GLU A 92 -11.74 0.29 9.22
CA GLU A 92 -13.19 0.02 9.20
C GLU A 92 -13.93 0.90 8.19
N ILE A 93 -13.48 2.15 8.07
CA ILE A 93 -13.98 3.13 7.09
C ILE A 93 -12.91 3.34 6.03
N ALA A 94 -13.33 3.41 4.77
CA ALA A 94 -12.41 3.70 3.67
C ALA A 94 -11.65 5.02 3.92
N PRO A 95 -10.31 5.02 3.93
CA PRO A 95 -9.52 6.21 4.23
C PRO A 95 -9.74 7.28 3.17
N ASP A 96 -9.74 8.55 3.59
CA ASP A 96 -9.96 9.68 2.67
C ASP A 96 -8.92 9.69 1.53
N ASN A 97 -7.65 9.48 1.87
CA ASN A 97 -6.59 9.33 0.88
C ASN A 97 -6.79 8.06 0.03
N ARG A 98 -7.10 8.26 -1.26
CA ARG A 98 -7.30 7.19 -2.25
C ARG A 98 -6.14 6.20 -2.36
N PHE A 99 -4.92 6.61 -2.03
CA PHE A 99 -3.75 5.73 -2.11
C PHE A 99 -3.74 4.64 -1.02
N HIS A 100 -4.49 4.83 0.08
CA HIS A 100 -4.58 3.90 1.20
C HIS A 100 -5.76 2.92 1.10
N ARG A 101 -6.52 2.90 -0.01
CA ARG A 101 -7.76 2.11 -0.12
C ARG A 101 -7.57 0.72 -0.73
N HIS A 102 -6.66 0.62 -1.69
CA HIS A 102 -6.58 -0.51 -2.62
C HIS A 102 -5.21 -1.21 -2.57
N GLY A 103 -4.28 -0.72 -1.76
CA GLY A 103 -2.91 -1.21 -1.70
C GLY A 103 -2.05 -0.90 -2.92
N PHE A 104 -0.86 -1.49 -2.95
CA PHE A 104 0.16 -1.19 -3.95
C PHE A 104 -0.20 -1.67 -5.35
N TRP A 105 0.36 -1.03 -6.36
CA TRP A 105 0.28 -1.48 -7.74
C TRP A 105 1.07 -2.78 -7.92
N ARG A 106 0.49 -3.71 -8.67
CA ARG A 106 1.13 -4.95 -9.12
C ARG A 106 0.83 -5.16 -10.59
N MET A 107 1.64 -5.98 -11.25
CA MET A 107 1.27 -6.48 -12.56
C MET A 107 0.07 -7.42 -12.45
N SER A 108 -0.82 -7.34 -13.43
CA SER A 108 -1.86 -8.35 -13.61
C SER A 108 -1.24 -9.72 -13.84
N PRO A 109 -1.96 -10.82 -13.53
CA PRO A 109 -1.49 -12.17 -13.87
C PRO A 109 -1.15 -12.32 -15.37
N GLY A 110 -1.87 -11.60 -16.24
CA GLY A 110 -1.62 -11.60 -17.69
C GLY A 110 -0.50 -10.65 -18.16
N GLY A 111 0.15 -9.91 -17.27
CA GLY A 111 1.33 -9.09 -17.58
C GLY A 111 1.10 -7.88 -18.49
N ARG A 112 -0.15 -7.55 -18.84
CA ARG A 112 -0.48 -6.47 -19.80
C ARG A 112 -1.14 -5.25 -19.16
N ASN A 113 -1.52 -5.35 -17.89
CA ASN A 113 -2.22 -4.29 -17.15
C ASN A 113 -1.67 -4.20 -15.72
N TYR A 114 -1.88 -3.06 -15.07
CA TYR A 114 -1.65 -2.91 -13.63
C TYR A 114 -2.92 -3.20 -12.84
N ALA A 115 -2.76 -3.81 -11.67
CA ALA A 115 -3.80 -4.10 -10.70
C ALA A 115 -3.40 -3.56 -9.32
N ARG A 116 -4.38 -3.41 -8.44
CA ARG A 116 -4.18 -3.02 -7.04
C ARG A 116 -4.13 -4.27 -6.15
N SER A 117 -3.23 -4.29 -5.18
CA SER A 117 -2.95 -5.47 -4.34
C SER A 117 -4.14 -5.89 -3.47
N GLY A 118 -4.89 -4.91 -2.94
CA GLY A 118 -6.02 -5.13 -2.04
C GLY A 118 -7.33 -5.45 -2.76
N ASP A 119 -7.42 -5.20 -4.06
CA ASP A 119 -8.66 -5.31 -4.82
C ASP A 119 -8.97 -6.72 -5.34
N GLY A 120 -8.16 -7.73 -4.96
CA GLY A 120 -8.41 -9.16 -5.18
C GLY A 120 -9.29 -9.48 -6.40
N LEU A 121 -8.67 -9.57 -7.58
CA LEU A 121 -9.24 -9.64 -8.94
C LEU A 121 -9.34 -8.28 -9.66
N LEU A 122 -8.65 -8.21 -10.80
CA LEU A 122 -9.02 -7.27 -11.83
C LEU A 122 -10.49 -7.52 -12.21
N HIS A 123 -11.26 -6.44 -12.29
CA HIS A 123 -12.32 -6.29 -13.26
C HIS A 123 -11.77 -6.76 -14.61
N GLN A 124 -11.97 -8.04 -14.95
CA GLN A 124 -11.94 -8.42 -16.35
C GLN A 124 -13.03 -7.57 -16.98
N ARG A 125 -12.63 -6.57 -17.76
CA ARG A 125 -13.52 -5.91 -18.69
C ARG A 125 -14.05 -7.04 -19.57
N LEU A 126 -15.26 -7.51 -19.27
CA LEU A 126 -15.99 -8.42 -20.15
C LEU A 126 -15.97 -7.77 -21.53
N HIS A 127 -15.25 -8.38 -22.45
CA HIS A 127 -15.36 -7.97 -23.84
C HIS A 127 -16.81 -8.28 -24.25
N ARG A 128 -17.43 -7.37 -25.01
CA ARG A 128 -18.81 -7.49 -25.52
C ARG A 128 -19.08 -8.80 -26.28
N ARG A 129 -18.04 -9.58 -26.58
CA ARG A 129 -18.10 -10.88 -27.28
C ARG A 129 -18.36 -12.07 -26.35
N ASP A 130 -18.21 -11.91 -25.04
CA ASP A 130 -18.34 -13.01 -24.07
C ASP A 130 -19.70 -13.02 -23.33
N VAL A 131 -20.65 -12.17 -23.76
CA VAL A 131 -22.02 -12.16 -23.23
C VAL A 131 -22.89 -13.11 -24.08
N PRO A 132 -23.46 -14.19 -23.50
CA PRO A 132 -24.42 -15.04 -24.19
C PRO A 132 -25.56 -14.18 -24.75
N ARG A 133 -26.00 -14.45 -25.99
CA ARG A 133 -26.97 -13.62 -26.72
C ARG A 133 -28.29 -13.32 -25.97
N GLN A 134 -28.60 -14.07 -24.92
CA GLN A 134 -29.85 -13.98 -24.17
C GLN A 134 -29.87 -12.83 -23.15
N ASP A 135 -28.73 -12.24 -22.78
CA ASP A 135 -28.62 -11.19 -21.74
C ASP A 135 -28.30 -9.79 -22.29
N ARG A 136 -28.62 -9.50 -23.55
CA ARG A 136 -28.40 -8.19 -24.18
C ARG A 136 -29.45 -7.12 -23.84
N ARG A 137 -30.24 -7.29 -22.77
CA ARG A 137 -31.34 -6.37 -22.41
C ARG A 137 -31.09 -5.45 -21.22
N ILE A 138 -29.93 -5.54 -20.55
CA ILE A 138 -29.62 -4.71 -19.37
C ILE A 138 -28.70 -3.50 -19.72
N TRP A 139 -28.70 -3.04 -20.97
CA TRP A 139 -28.01 -1.82 -21.38
C TRP A 139 -28.84 -0.96 -22.33
N ALA A 140 -30.13 -0.79 -22.01
CA ALA A 140 -30.92 0.32 -22.52
C ALA A 140 -30.87 1.41 -21.44
N GLY A 141 -30.27 2.55 -21.78
CA GLY A 141 -29.98 3.62 -20.84
C GLY A 141 -31.23 4.13 -20.12
N THR A 142 -31.12 4.27 -18.81
CA THR A 142 -32.05 5.06 -18.00
C THR A 142 -31.88 6.51 -18.41
N ARG A 143 -32.72 6.96 -19.36
CA ARG A 143 -32.98 8.38 -19.56
C ARG A 143 -33.88 8.84 -18.42
N ASP A 144 -33.39 9.82 -17.69
CA ASP A 144 -34.09 10.59 -16.67
C ASP A 144 -35.37 11.23 -17.27
N PRO A 145 -36.59 10.90 -16.81
CA PRO A 145 -37.82 11.49 -17.29
C PRO A 145 -38.15 12.74 -16.45
N GLY A 146 -37.42 13.84 -16.64
CA GLY A 146 -37.61 15.02 -15.78
C GLY A 146 -37.21 16.38 -16.31
N ARG A 147 -36.85 16.53 -17.60
CA ARG A 147 -36.48 17.85 -18.15
C ARG A 147 -37.18 18.12 -19.47
N THR A 148 -38.31 18.81 -19.40
CA THR A 148 -38.94 19.46 -20.54
C THR A 148 -38.04 20.58 -21.05
N ALA A 149 -37.76 20.56 -22.34
CA ALA A 149 -36.96 21.56 -23.06
C ALA A 149 -37.83 22.77 -23.41
N THR A 150 -37.34 23.98 -23.13
CA THR A 150 -37.83 25.22 -23.76
C THR A 150 -36.85 25.60 -24.87
N PRO A 151 -37.27 25.73 -26.13
CA PRO A 151 -36.37 26.04 -27.23
C PRO A 151 -35.96 27.52 -27.25
N LEU A 152 -34.67 27.74 -27.50
CA LEU A 152 -34.09 29.03 -27.88
C LEU A 152 -34.53 29.40 -29.30
N HIS A 153 -34.92 30.66 -29.47
CA HIS A 153 -35.23 31.29 -30.76
C HIS A 153 -34.07 31.15 -31.77
N PRO A 154 -34.35 30.92 -33.07
CA PRO A 154 -33.35 31.09 -34.11
C PRO A 154 -33.30 32.55 -34.59
N THR A 155 -32.10 33.11 -34.68
CA THR A 155 -31.82 34.34 -35.44
C THR A 155 -31.31 33.95 -36.83
N ALA A 156 -31.89 34.56 -37.87
CA ALA A 156 -31.21 35.22 -39.01
C ALA A 156 -31.89 34.98 -40.37
N ALA A 157 -32.43 36.05 -40.95
CA ALA A 157 -32.11 36.57 -42.29
C ALA A 157 -32.67 38.00 -42.40
#